data_AF-A0A9X2G3J6-F1
#
_entry.id   AF-A0A9X2G3J6-F1
#
_cell.length_a   1.000
_cell.length_b   1.000
_cell.length_c   1.000
_cell.angle_alpha   90.00
_cell.angle_beta   90.00
_cell.angle_gamma   90.00
#
_symmetry.space_group_name_H-M   'P 1'
#
loop_
_entity.id
_entity.type
_entity.pdbx_description
1 polymer ?
#
loop_
_entity_poly.entity_id
_entity_poly.type
_entity_poly.pdbx_seq_one_letter_code
_entity_poly.pdbx_strand_id
1 'polypeptide(L)'
;MTPPSTADTEPSADRALRVLGALAFGVLLVLAGVDPWWMIPLAAVAALLGLTTGGMRLGVVAMAVAAGAGAVAVLASWTDLRDALVTVARDVVTGVLPWSVAVAWRARRAAEADAAAALLRAQDDRRLRAETDLARQRLHLAESLHDDLGHALSLVAVNLGRLELELERDTSVGLRVDTGEPGATGPATEHATESVRESVAVARRQVSDAVARLGASVQTLRTGTVTDTSLPSVRADLDALVREARRAGADVELTGPAGPAHLARFGDAVPRVVRKGLTNALKHAPGQPVRVALDPQTDLLAVSVRNPLPERADEPATGDTPGVGGGTGIRSLAEHVRAAGGSVEAGPADGTYVLRAELRPVSPGSAPDASGPTPGPEIGTTASVDGDLAPRDPRTVTDGLFRARRRGGALLLAAVLVSAFALVVVAAAIQLSDTLAARRALLGPEAFARIAVGDTRSDVRPLLPDDALDPPTGADASCDYYAVTADPLDDASGDAYRICWAAGRVSSTDLVVGGAR
;
A
#
# COMPACT_ATOMS: atom_id res chain seq x y z
N MET A 1 0.86 -43.17 -0.20
CA MET A 1 2.33 -43.10 -0.05
C MET A 1 2.69 -41.62 0.00
N THR A 2 2.75 -41.06 1.21
CA THR A 2 3.06 -39.64 1.45
C THR A 2 4.57 -39.42 1.52
N PRO A 3 5.10 -38.25 1.08
CA PRO A 3 6.50 -37.92 1.29
C PRO A 3 6.79 -37.71 2.79
N PRO A 4 7.98 -38.07 3.29
CA PRO A 4 8.37 -37.78 4.67
C PRO A 4 8.57 -36.27 4.87
N SER A 5 8.15 -35.75 6.02
CA SER A 5 8.46 -34.36 6.42
C SER A 5 9.96 -34.20 6.64
N THR A 6 10.58 -33.25 5.94
CA THR A 6 12.00 -32.88 6.10
C THR A 6 12.19 -31.64 6.99
N ALA A 7 11.21 -31.34 7.85
CA ALA A 7 11.30 -30.27 8.86
C ALA A 7 11.33 -30.86 10.27
N ASP A 8 12.51 -30.83 10.92
CA ASP A 8 12.72 -30.73 12.39
C ASP A 8 14.18 -31.03 12.86
N THR A 9 15.16 -31.22 11.97
CA THR A 9 16.54 -31.59 12.36
C THR A 9 17.47 -30.42 12.72
N GLU A 10 17.29 -29.23 12.14
CA GLU A 10 18.11 -28.03 12.44
C GLU A 10 17.98 -27.39 13.84
N PRO A 11 16.87 -27.46 14.61
CA PRO A 11 16.71 -26.68 15.85
C PRO A 11 17.49 -27.25 17.04
N SER A 12 18.28 -28.32 16.86
CA SER A 12 19.07 -28.97 17.90
C SER A 12 20.44 -28.30 18.10
N ALA A 13 21.20 -28.11 17.02
CA ALA A 13 22.56 -27.57 17.06
C ALA A 13 22.61 -26.11 17.55
N ASP A 14 21.70 -25.24 17.08
CA ASP A 14 21.61 -23.85 17.54
C ASP A 14 21.19 -23.75 19.02
N ARG A 15 20.40 -24.69 19.55
CA ARG A 15 20.14 -24.77 21.00
C ARG A 15 21.39 -25.18 21.77
N ALA A 16 22.11 -26.21 21.30
CA ALA A 16 23.33 -26.69 21.95
C ALA A 16 24.42 -25.60 22.00
N LEU A 17 24.65 -24.91 20.88
CA LEU A 17 25.59 -23.79 20.80
C LEU A 17 25.21 -22.64 21.76
N ARG A 18 23.93 -22.31 21.84
CA ARG A 18 23.42 -21.29 22.78
C ARG A 18 23.61 -21.69 24.25
N VAL A 19 23.34 -22.95 24.62
CA VAL A 19 23.59 -23.46 25.98
C VAL A 19 25.08 -23.47 26.31
N LEU A 20 25.94 -23.92 25.39
CA LEU A 20 27.40 -23.85 25.54
C LEU A 20 27.89 -22.41 25.76
N GLY A 21 27.34 -21.44 25.01
CA GLY A 21 27.68 -20.03 25.19
C GLY A 21 27.27 -19.47 26.55
N ALA A 22 26.11 -19.87 27.09
CA ALA A 22 25.68 -19.45 28.44
C ALA A 22 26.54 -20.08 29.56
N LEU A 23 26.94 -21.34 29.40
CA LEU A 23 27.88 -22.01 30.31
C LEU A 23 29.27 -21.35 30.24
N ALA A 24 29.77 -21.05 29.03
CA ALA A 24 31.02 -20.33 28.84
C ALA A 24 30.99 -18.93 29.46
N PHE A 25 29.88 -18.19 29.32
CA PHE A 25 29.70 -16.89 29.98
C PHE A 25 29.78 -17.00 31.50
N GLY A 26 29.10 -17.98 32.12
CA GLY A 26 29.15 -18.20 33.57
C GLY A 26 30.54 -18.56 34.07
N VAL A 27 31.28 -19.41 33.35
CA VAL A 27 32.68 -19.77 33.69
C VAL A 27 33.61 -18.56 33.53
N LEU A 28 33.48 -17.80 32.43
CA LEU A 28 34.31 -16.62 32.17
C LEU A 28 34.05 -15.49 33.17
N LEU A 29 32.84 -15.35 33.70
CA LEU A 29 32.52 -14.40 34.76
C LEU A 29 33.29 -14.73 36.05
N VAL A 30 33.26 -16.00 36.47
CA VAL A 30 34.02 -16.47 37.65
C VAL A 30 35.52 -16.27 37.45
N LEU A 31 36.05 -16.55 36.26
CA LEU A 31 37.46 -16.35 35.93
C LEU A 31 37.85 -14.85 35.86
N ALA A 32 36.96 -13.97 35.41
CA ALA A 32 37.16 -12.51 35.39
C ALA A 32 37.14 -11.87 36.78
N GLY A 33 36.60 -12.57 37.79
CA GLY A 33 36.79 -12.26 39.21
C GLY A 33 38.17 -12.60 39.77
N VAL A 34 39.00 -13.36 39.02
CA VAL A 34 40.34 -13.82 39.46
C VAL A 34 41.46 -13.13 38.67
N ASP A 35 41.31 -12.96 37.36
CA ASP A 35 42.17 -12.06 36.56
C ASP A 35 41.31 -11.24 35.58
N PRO A 36 41.41 -9.89 35.59
CA PRO A 36 41.03 -9.03 34.47
C PRO A 36 41.39 -9.53 33.06
N TRP A 37 42.34 -10.46 32.86
CA TRP A 37 42.60 -11.13 31.56
C TRP A 37 41.32 -11.66 30.90
N TRP A 38 40.43 -12.26 31.70
CA TRP A 38 39.23 -12.96 31.22
C TRP A 38 38.08 -12.02 30.85
N MET A 39 38.22 -10.72 31.13
CA MET A 39 37.26 -9.67 30.77
C MET A 39 37.03 -9.56 29.25
N ILE A 40 38.08 -9.78 28.46
CA ILE A 40 38.02 -9.72 26.99
C ILE A 40 37.20 -10.88 26.42
N PRO A 41 37.50 -12.16 26.71
CA PRO A 41 36.65 -13.27 26.27
C PRO A 41 35.25 -13.24 26.88
N LEU A 42 35.06 -12.77 28.13
CA LEU A 42 33.74 -12.55 28.72
C LEU A 42 32.88 -11.61 27.88
N ALA A 43 33.40 -10.44 27.53
CA ALA A 43 32.71 -9.46 26.68
C ALA A 43 32.44 -9.98 25.26
N ALA A 44 33.36 -10.77 24.70
CA ALA A 44 33.16 -11.41 23.40
C ALA A 44 32.02 -12.44 23.44
N VAL A 45 31.97 -13.31 24.46
CA VAL A 45 30.90 -14.30 24.62
C VAL A 45 29.56 -13.62 24.94
N ALA A 46 29.56 -12.56 25.75
CA ALA A 46 28.37 -11.75 26.03
C ALA A 46 27.77 -11.15 24.75
N ALA A 47 28.61 -10.52 23.93
CA ALA A 47 28.20 -9.97 22.63
C ALA A 47 27.70 -11.08 21.68
N LEU A 48 28.44 -12.19 21.55
CA LEU A 48 28.02 -13.34 20.73
C LEU A 48 26.66 -13.89 21.16
N LEU A 49 26.40 -14.03 22.46
CA LEU A 49 25.08 -14.42 22.97
C LEU A 49 23.99 -13.47 22.49
N GLY A 50 24.21 -12.16 22.59
CA GLY A 50 23.26 -11.13 22.15
C GLY A 50 22.96 -11.16 20.64
N LEU A 51 23.90 -11.66 19.82
CA LEU A 51 23.71 -11.86 18.38
C LEU A 51 22.87 -13.11 18.03
N THR A 52 22.65 -14.05 18.95
CA THR A 52 21.94 -15.32 18.64
C THR A 52 20.41 -15.22 18.58
N THR A 53 19.79 -16.14 17.85
CA THR A 53 18.34 -16.35 17.79
C THR A 53 17.79 -16.81 19.14
N GLY A 54 17.29 -15.86 19.94
CA GLY A 54 16.74 -16.11 21.28
C GLY A 54 17.72 -15.83 22.43
N GLY A 55 18.92 -15.34 22.13
CA GLY A 55 19.93 -14.94 23.13
C GLY A 55 19.50 -13.84 24.10
N MET A 56 18.38 -13.15 23.84
CA MET A 56 17.75 -12.27 24.82
C MET A 56 17.26 -13.03 26.06
N ARG A 57 16.53 -14.15 25.90
CA ARG A 57 16.04 -14.92 27.06
C ARG A 57 17.20 -15.60 27.78
N LEU A 58 18.12 -16.19 27.02
CA LEU A 58 19.25 -16.92 27.60
C LEU A 58 20.26 -15.98 28.27
N GLY A 59 20.50 -14.79 27.72
CA GLY A 59 21.34 -13.77 28.33
C GLY A 59 20.76 -13.16 29.60
N VAL A 60 19.44 -12.94 29.67
CA VAL A 60 18.78 -12.54 30.93
C VAL A 60 18.95 -13.60 32.00
N VAL A 61 18.79 -14.89 31.66
CA VAL A 61 19.03 -16.00 32.61
C VAL A 61 20.52 -16.07 33.00
N ALA A 62 21.45 -15.95 32.05
CA ALA A 62 22.87 -15.97 32.33
C ALA A 62 23.32 -14.77 33.20
N MET A 63 22.78 -13.57 32.98
CA MET A 63 22.98 -12.39 33.83
C MET A 63 22.36 -12.56 35.22
N ALA A 64 21.17 -13.17 35.33
CA ALA A 64 20.55 -13.43 36.63
C ALA A 64 21.33 -14.48 37.45
N VAL A 65 21.85 -15.52 36.79
CA VAL A 65 22.74 -16.51 37.41
C VAL A 65 24.09 -15.87 37.77
N ALA A 66 24.65 -15.02 36.91
CA ALA A 66 25.87 -14.27 37.19
C ALA A 66 25.73 -13.35 38.41
N ALA A 67 24.70 -12.50 38.44
CA ALA A 67 24.41 -11.62 39.57
C ALA A 67 24.11 -12.40 40.85
N GLY A 68 23.40 -13.53 40.77
CA GLY A 68 23.19 -14.44 41.89
C GLY A 68 24.47 -15.08 42.40
N ALA A 69 25.36 -15.53 41.50
CA ALA A 69 26.66 -16.09 41.86
C ALA A 69 27.60 -15.05 42.48
N GLY A 70 27.62 -13.82 41.93
CA GLY A 70 28.36 -12.70 42.50
C GLY A 70 27.86 -12.31 43.90
N ALA A 71 26.54 -12.22 44.08
CA ALA A 71 25.94 -11.96 45.40
C ALA A 71 26.26 -13.08 46.42
N VAL A 72 26.20 -14.35 46.01
CA VAL A 72 26.60 -15.49 46.86
C VAL A 72 28.09 -15.48 47.17
N ALA A 73 28.95 -15.11 46.21
CA ALA A 73 30.39 -14.98 46.43
C ALA A 73 30.71 -13.88 47.45
N VAL A 74 30.08 -12.70 47.34
CA VAL A 74 30.19 -11.61 48.33
C VAL A 74 29.72 -12.07 49.71
N LEU A 75 28.55 -12.71 49.79
CA LEU A 75 28.00 -13.24 51.05
C LEU A 75 28.86 -14.35 51.70
N ALA A 76 29.66 -15.08 50.91
CA ALA A 76 30.49 -16.18 51.39
C ALA A 76 31.95 -15.80 51.68
N SER A 77 32.46 -14.74 51.04
CA SER A 77 33.88 -14.35 51.09
C SER A 77 34.24 -13.41 52.25
N TRP A 78 33.25 -12.90 53.00
CA TRP A 78 33.44 -11.85 54.01
C TRP A 78 34.16 -10.60 53.45
N THR A 79 33.97 -10.31 52.16
CA THR A 79 34.56 -9.14 51.50
C THR A 79 33.78 -7.86 51.82
N ASP A 80 34.51 -6.76 51.86
CA ASP A 80 33.92 -5.45 52.09
C ASP A 80 32.96 -5.01 51.00
N LEU A 81 31.97 -4.21 51.41
CA LEU A 81 30.92 -3.68 50.54
C LEU A 81 31.48 -2.96 49.31
N ARG A 82 32.66 -2.33 49.46
CA ARG A 82 33.38 -1.63 48.39
C ARG A 82 33.82 -2.58 47.28
N ASP A 83 34.45 -3.71 47.60
CA ASP A 83 34.92 -4.70 46.62
C ASP A 83 33.76 -5.46 45.95
N ALA A 84 32.68 -5.70 46.69
CA ALA A 84 31.42 -6.18 46.15
C ALA A 84 30.85 -5.21 45.09
N LEU A 85 30.78 -3.92 45.40
CA LEU A 85 30.29 -2.89 44.50
C LEU A 85 31.21 -2.72 43.27
N VAL A 86 32.53 -2.67 43.45
CA VAL A 86 33.50 -2.62 42.34
C VAL A 86 33.34 -3.82 41.41
N THR A 87 33.06 -5.01 41.96
CA THR A 87 32.81 -6.23 41.16
C THR A 87 31.48 -6.14 40.39
N VAL A 88 30.41 -5.60 40.98
CA VAL A 88 29.16 -5.36 40.25
C VAL A 88 29.34 -4.33 39.13
N ALA A 89 30.11 -3.25 39.34
CA ALA A 89 30.44 -2.31 38.27
C ALA A 89 31.23 -2.98 37.13
N ARG A 90 32.20 -3.84 37.47
CA ARG A 90 33.01 -4.63 36.53
C ARG A 90 32.12 -5.47 35.60
N ASP A 91 31.21 -6.24 36.18
CA ASP A 91 30.30 -7.13 35.45
C ASP A 91 29.27 -6.39 34.58
N VAL A 92 28.85 -5.19 34.99
CA VAL A 92 28.00 -4.33 34.16
C VAL A 92 28.73 -3.84 32.90
N VAL A 93 30.02 -3.48 33.02
CA VAL A 93 30.83 -3.01 31.89
C VAL A 93 31.15 -4.12 30.88
N THR A 94 31.43 -5.35 31.32
CA THR A 94 31.90 -6.42 30.42
C THR A 94 30.88 -7.50 30.10
N GLY A 95 29.92 -7.78 30.99
CA GLY A 95 28.80 -8.66 30.70
C GLY A 95 27.62 -7.91 30.09
N VAL A 96 27.02 -7.00 30.86
CA VAL A 96 25.70 -6.42 30.56
C VAL A 96 25.74 -5.48 29.35
N LEU A 97 26.72 -4.58 29.28
CA LEU A 97 26.81 -3.59 28.21
C LEU A 97 27.10 -4.22 26.83
N PRO A 98 28.09 -5.12 26.63
CA PRO A 98 28.35 -5.73 25.32
C PRO A 98 27.20 -6.61 24.84
N TRP A 99 26.57 -7.38 25.74
CA TRP A 99 25.39 -8.19 25.40
C TRP A 99 24.19 -7.33 24.98
N SER A 100 23.85 -6.29 25.74
CA SER A 100 22.68 -5.45 25.46
C SER A 100 22.86 -4.61 24.19
N VAL A 101 24.07 -4.12 23.92
CA VAL A 101 24.45 -3.49 22.64
C VAL A 101 24.31 -4.50 21.48
N ALA A 102 24.77 -5.73 21.64
CA ALA A 102 24.65 -6.76 20.61
C ALA A 102 23.19 -7.16 20.31
N VAL A 103 22.35 -7.33 21.34
CA VAL A 103 20.90 -7.60 21.18
C VAL A 103 20.22 -6.46 20.41
N ALA A 104 20.52 -5.21 20.74
CA ALA A 104 19.88 -4.07 20.09
C ALA A 104 20.47 -3.75 18.70
N TRP A 105 21.74 -4.07 18.44
CA TRP A 105 22.32 -4.08 17.09
C TRP A 105 21.67 -5.15 16.20
N ARG A 106 21.48 -6.37 16.72
CA ARG A 106 20.72 -7.43 16.04
C ARG A 106 19.29 -6.96 15.75
N ALA A 107 18.62 -6.33 16.71
CA ALA A 107 17.27 -5.80 16.52
C ALA A 107 17.19 -4.73 15.42
N ARG A 108 18.19 -3.84 15.31
CA ARG A 108 18.32 -2.92 14.17
C ARG A 108 18.53 -3.67 12.85
N ARG A 109 19.48 -4.60 12.78
CA ARG A 109 19.77 -5.35 11.54
C ARG A 109 18.58 -6.19 11.06
N ALA A 110 17.81 -6.78 11.97
CA ALA A 110 16.55 -7.45 11.63
C ALA A 110 15.52 -6.46 11.05
N ALA A 111 15.29 -5.33 11.73
CA ALA A 111 14.39 -4.28 11.24
C ALA A 111 14.81 -3.71 9.87
N GLU A 112 16.10 -3.70 9.54
CA GLU A 112 16.62 -3.25 8.24
C GLU A 112 16.52 -4.34 7.14
N ALA A 113 16.56 -5.62 7.50
CA ALA A 113 16.29 -6.73 6.59
C ALA A 113 14.79 -6.82 6.26
N ASP A 114 13.92 -6.75 7.28
CA ASP A 114 12.46 -6.69 7.13
C ASP A 114 12.04 -5.48 6.28
N ALA A 115 12.71 -4.33 6.49
CA ALA A 115 12.53 -3.13 5.69
C ALA A 115 12.82 -3.34 4.19
N ALA A 116 13.97 -3.93 3.86
CA ALA A 116 14.33 -4.21 2.48
C ALA A 116 13.37 -5.22 1.84
N ALA A 117 13.00 -6.28 2.57
CA ALA A 117 12.04 -7.28 2.11
C ALA A 117 10.62 -6.68 1.88
N ALA A 118 10.18 -5.74 2.71
CA ALA A 118 8.92 -5.03 2.50
C ALA A 118 8.94 -4.15 1.23
N LEU A 119 10.06 -3.47 0.95
CA LEU A 119 10.23 -2.66 -0.26
C LEU A 119 10.22 -3.51 -1.54
N LEU A 120 10.86 -4.68 -1.53
CA LEU A 120 10.86 -5.61 -2.67
C LEU A 120 9.45 -6.13 -2.96
N ARG A 121 8.73 -6.64 -1.95
CA ARG A 121 7.32 -7.06 -2.09
C ARG A 121 6.44 -5.95 -2.67
N ALA A 122 6.62 -4.71 -2.20
CA ALA A 122 5.88 -3.55 -2.69
C ALA A 122 6.28 -3.10 -4.12
N GLN A 123 7.41 -3.56 -4.67
CA GLN A 123 7.74 -3.39 -6.08
C GLN A 123 7.10 -4.50 -6.94
N ASP A 124 7.14 -5.75 -6.48
CA ASP A 124 6.56 -6.88 -7.22
C ASP A 124 5.03 -6.83 -7.25
N ASP A 125 4.37 -6.41 -6.16
CA ASP A 125 2.94 -6.08 -6.12
C ASP A 125 2.55 -5.05 -7.20
N ARG A 126 3.42 -4.07 -7.49
CA ARG A 126 3.17 -3.04 -8.52
C ARG A 126 3.36 -3.58 -9.93
N ARG A 127 4.35 -4.45 -10.15
CA ARG A 127 4.58 -5.14 -11.44
C ARG A 127 3.38 -6.00 -11.80
N LEU A 128 2.97 -6.89 -10.89
CA LEU A 128 1.83 -7.78 -11.07
C LEU A 128 0.54 -7.01 -11.36
N ARG A 129 0.28 -5.90 -10.64
CA ARG A 129 -0.87 -5.03 -10.92
C ARG A 129 -0.81 -4.46 -12.36
N ALA A 130 0.30 -3.82 -12.74
CA ALA A 130 0.48 -3.27 -14.08
C ALA A 130 0.36 -4.32 -15.20
N GLU A 131 0.84 -5.54 -14.97
CA GLU A 131 0.67 -6.67 -15.89
C GLU A 131 -0.80 -7.11 -16.00
N THR A 132 -1.54 -7.20 -14.89
CA THR A 132 -2.98 -7.51 -14.92
C THR A 132 -3.81 -6.40 -15.57
N ASP A 133 -3.46 -5.14 -15.38
CA ASP A 133 -4.17 -4.01 -15.98
C ASP A 133 -3.90 -3.92 -17.49
N LEU A 134 -2.67 -4.18 -17.93
CA LEU A 134 -2.34 -4.33 -19.35
C LEU A 134 -3.06 -5.54 -19.99
N ALA A 135 -3.23 -6.64 -19.26
CA ALA A 135 -3.99 -7.80 -19.73
C ALA A 135 -5.49 -7.47 -19.87
N ARG A 136 -6.09 -6.79 -18.88
CA ARG A 136 -7.48 -6.27 -18.96
C ARG A 136 -7.67 -5.34 -20.16
N GLN A 137 -6.76 -4.39 -20.36
CA GLN A 137 -6.77 -3.47 -21.50
C GLN A 137 -6.73 -4.21 -22.84
N ARG A 138 -5.90 -5.26 -22.98
CA ARG A 138 -5.84 -6.06 -24.21
C ARG A 138 -7.12 -6.83 -24.50
N LEU A 139 -7.78 -7.37 -23.47
CA LEU A 139 -9.06 -8.06 -23.63
C LEU A 139 -10.17 -7.09 -24.06
N HIS A 140 -10.28 -5.94 -23.40
CA HIS A 140 -11.27 -4.92 -23.75
C HIS A 140 -11.01 -4.26 -25.13
N LEU A 141 -9.74 -4.14 -25.54
CA LEU A 141 -9.36 -3.75 -26.91
C LEU A 141 -9.83 -4.79 -27.94
N ALA A 142 -9.67 -6.09 -27.65
CA ALA A 142 -10.11 -7.16 -28.55
C ALA A 142 -11.65 -7.23 -28.66
N GLU A 143 -12.35 -7.03 -27.54
CA GLU A 143 -13.82 -6.94 -27.46
C GLU A 143 -14.35 -5.76 -28.30
N SER A 144 -13.89 -4.54 -28.04
CA SER A 144 -14.32 -3.34 -28.79
C SER A 144 -13.99 -3.41 -30.28
N LEU A 145 -12.83 -3.97 -30.67
CA LEU A 145 -12.50 -4.22 -32.07
C LEU A 145 -13.41 -5.29 -32.71
N HIS A 146 -13.84 -6.30 -31.95
CA HIS A 146 -14.75 -7.33 -32.46
C HIS A 146 -16.17 -6.80 -32.66
N ASP A 147 -16.66 -5.93 -31.77
CA ASP A 147 -17.97 -5.29 -31.91
C ASP A 147 -18.01 -4.31 -33.10
N ASP A 148 -16.99 -3.45 -33.26
CA ASP A 148 -16.86 -2.54 -34.41
C ASP A 148 -16.81 -3.32 -35.74
N LEU A 149 -16.01 -4.39 -35.80
CA LEU A 149 -15.94 -5.29 -36.97
C LEU A 149 -17.26 -6.03 -37.21
N GLY A 150 -17.88 -6.58 -36.16
CA GLY A 150 -19.14 -7.32 -36.24
C GLY A 150 -20.29 -6.44 -36.73
N HIS A 151 -20.37 -5.19 -36.26
CA HIS A 151 -21.35 -4.22 -36.74
C HIS A 151 -21.11 -3.82 -38.20
N ALA A 152 -19.85 -3.53 -38.58
CA ALA A 152 -19.50 -3.19 -39.95
C ALA A 152 -19.79 -4.33 -40.94
N LEU A 153 -19.42 -5.57 -40.59
CA LEU A 153 -19.66 -6.76 -41.41
C LEU A 153 -21.17 -7.08 -41.51
N SER A 154 -21.93 -6.92 -40.42
CA SER A 154 -23.39 -7.11 -40.44
C SER A 154 -24.08 -6.10 -41.36
N LEU A 155 -23.66 -4.83 -41.34
CA LEU A 155 -24.20 -3.80 -42.22
C LEU A 155 -23.89 -4.07 -43.70
N VAL A 156 -22.68 -4.54 -44.01
CA VAL A 156 -22.31 -4.98 -45.37
C VAL A 156 -23.13 -6.19 -45.80
N ALA A 157 -23.27 -7.22 -44.96
CA ALA A 157 -24.04 -8.43 -45.28
C ALA A 157 -25.53 -8.14 -45.53
N VAL A 158 -26.16 -7.30 -44.69
CA VAL A 158 -27.57 -6.91 -44.86
C VAL A 158 -27.78 -6.11 -46.16
N ASN A 159 -26.87 -5.20 -46.51
CA ASN A 159 -26.98 -4.44 -47.75
C ASN A 159 -26.71 -5.30 -49.01
N LEU A 160 -25.79 -6.28 -48.93
CA LEU A 160 -25.58 -7.25 -50.02
C LEU A 160 -26.83 -8.11 -50.24
N GLY A 161 -27.44 -8.66 -49.18
CA GLY A 161 -28.71 -9.40 -49.29
C GLY A 161 -29.87 -8.54 -49.80
N ARG A 162 -29.88 -7.23 -49.52
CA ARG A 162 -30.87 -6.31 -50.12
C ARG A 162 -30.66 -6.14 -51.62
N LEU A 163 -29.41 -6.05 -52.07
CA LEU A 163 -29.05 -5.95 -53.49
C LEU A 163 -29.35 -7.24 -54.26
N GLU A 164 -29.13 -8.40 -53.65
CA GLU A 164 -29.52 -9.71 -54.21
C GLU A 164 -31.05 -9.78 -54.42
N LEU A 165 -31.84 -9.37 -53.42
CA LEU A 165 -33.30 -9.31 -53.53
C LEU A 165 -33.82 -8.27 -54.53
N GLU A 166 -33.12 -7.16 -54.73
CA GLU A 166 -33.42 -6.17 -55.77
C GLU A 166 -33.13 -6.74 -57.18
N LEU A 167 -31.97 -7.37 -57.36
CA LEU A 167 -31.60 -8.09 -58.60
C LEU A 167 -32.57 -9.22 -58.94
N GLU A 168 -32.99 -10.02 -57.95
CA GLU A 168 -33.95 -11.11 -58.15
C GLU A 168 -35.35 -10.59 -58.49
N ARG A 169 -35.73 -9.42 -57.97
CA ARG A 169 -36.98 -8.72 -58.37
C ARG A 169 -36.93 -8.23 -59.81
N ASP A 170 -35.89 -7.49 -60.21
CA ASP A 170 -35.80 -6.97 -61.58
C ASP A 170 -35.69 -8.11 -62.61
N THR A 171 -34.96 -9.18 -62.27
CA THR A 171 -34.86 -10.38 -63.11
C THR A 171 -36.20 -11.12 -63.24
N SER A 172 -36.97 -11.24 -62.15
CA SER A 172 -38.29 -11.89 -62.19
C SER A 172 -39.40 -11.04 -62.81
N VAL A 173 -39.24 -9.72 -62.87
CA VAL A 173 -40.06 -8.83 -63.72
C VAL A 173 -39.70 -9.02 -65.21
N GLY A 174 -38.41 -9.08 -65.54
CA GLY A 174 -37.94 -9.35 -66.91
C GLY A 174 -38.41 -10.70 -67.47
N LEU A 175 -38.46 -11.75 -66.64
CA LEU A 175 -38.85 -13.10 -67.04
C LEU A 175 -40.38 -13.29 -67.27
N ARG A 176 -41.18 -12.22 -67.21
CA ARG A 176 -42.63 -12.27 -67.53
C ARG A 176 -42.99 -11.61 -68.86
N VAL A 177 -42.02 -11.15 -69.64
CA VAL A 177 -42.25 -10.59 -70.99
C VAL A 177 -41.90 -11.61 -72.08
N ASP A 178 -42.97 -12.29 -72.49
CA ASP A 178 -43.24 -12.95 -73.78
C ASP A 178 -42.49 -14.21 -74.25
N THR A 179 -43.30 -15.08 -74.83
CA THR A 179 -42.97 -16.31 -75.53
C THR A 179 -42.58 -16.05 -76.98
N GLY A 180 -41.31 -15.66 -77.18
CA GLY A 180 -40.53 -16.04 -78.36
C GLY A 180 -40.61 -15.19 -79.62
N GLU A 181 -39.53 -14.44 -79.88
CA GLU A 181 -38.92 -14.33 -81.21
C GLU A 181 -37.39 -14.08 -81.09
N PRO A 182 -36.53 -14.69 -81.93
CA PRO A 182 -35.08 -14.59 -81.78
C PRO A 182 -34.48 -13.46 -82.63
N GLY A 183 -34.57 -12.19 -82.20
CA GLY A 183 -34.09 -11.10 -83.07
C GLY A 183 -33.97 -9.66 -82.56
N ALA A 184 -33.97 -9.36 -81.25
CA ALA A 184 -33.86 -7.96 -80.79
C ALA A 184 -33.04 -7.78 -79.49
N THR A 185 -31.82 -7.25 -79.59
CA THR A 185 -31.04 -6.79 -78.43
C THR A 185 -31.49 -5.37 -78.04
N GLY A 186 -32.66 -5.27 -77.40
CA GLY A 186 -33.30 -3.99 -77.06
C GLY A 186 -32.71 -3.29 -75.81
N PRO A 187 -33.01 -1.98 -75.61
CA PRO A 187 -32.39 -1.13 -74.58
C PRO A 187 -32.70 -1.51 -73.12
N ALA A 188 -33.50 -2.54 -72.88
CA ALA A 188 -33.74 -3.08 -71.54
C ALA A 188 -32.48 -3.65 -70.89
N THR A 189 -31.57 -4.27 -71.67
CA THR A 189 -30.29 -4.77 -71.15
C THR A 189 -29.29 -3.66 -70.84
N GLU A 190 -29.38 -2.52 -71.53
CA GLU A 190 -28.59 -1.33 -71.18
C GLU A 190 -29.06 -0.74 -69.85
N HIS A 191 -30.37 -0.55 -69.66
CA HIS A 191 -30.92 -0.03 -68.40
C HIS A 191 -30.63 -0.96 -67.20
N ALA A 192 -30.74 -2.29 -67.39
CA ALA A 192 -30.40 -3.26 -66.34
C ALA A 192 -28.90 -3.29 -66.02
N THR A 193 -28.01 -3.12 -67.01
CA THR A 193 -26.56 -3.04 -66.71
C THR A 193 -26.15 -1.69 -66.14
N GLU A 194 -26.89 -0.61 -66.41
CA GLU A 194 -26.62 0.71 -65.83
C GLU A 194 -27.10 0.81 -64.37
N SER A 195 -28.28 0.28 -64.03
CA SER A 195 -28.72 0.19 -62.63
C SER A 195 -27.77 -0.68 -61.79
N VAL A 196 -27.29 -1.80 -62.35
CA VAL A 196 -26.26 -2.63 -61.71
C VAL A 196 -24.94 -1.88 -61.53
N ARG A 197 -24.49 -1.08 -62.50
CA ARG A 197 -23.29 -0.23 -62.35
C ARG A 197 -23.45 0.82 -61.25
N GLU A 198 -24.59 1.51 -61.19
CA GLU A 198 -24.85 2.51 -60.16
C GLU A 198 -24.93 1.87 -58.77
N SER A 199 -25.66 0.76 -58.62
CA SER A 199 -25.76 0.00 -57.37
C SER A 199 -24.39 -0.53 -56.89
N VAL A 200 -23.58 -1.09 -57.79
CA VAL A 200 -22.19 -1.50 -57.46
C VAL A 200 -21.32 -0.29 -57.09
N ALA A 201 -21.54 0.88 -57.69
CA ALA A 201 -20.83 2.11 -57.31
C ALA A 201 -21.30 2.64 -55.93
N VAL A 202 -22.58 2.54 -55.57
CA VAL A 202 -23.09 2.83 -54.22
C VAL A 202 -22.48 1.88 -53.20
N ALA A 203 -22.52 0.57 -53.45
CA ALA A 203 -21.92 -0.45 -52.59
C ALA A 203 -20.42 -0.22 -52.37
N ARG A 204 -19.65 0.04 -53.44
CA ARG A 204 -18.22 0.39 -53.33
C ARG A 204 -17.96 1.63 -52.48
N ARG A 205 -18.78 2.69 -52.63
CA ARG A 205 -18.67 3.92 -51.83
C ARG A 205 -18.96 3.64 -50.35
N GLN A 206 -20.00 2.87 -50.04
CA GLN A 206 -20.33 2.50 -48.66
C GLN A 206 -19.31 1.57 -48.00
N VAL A 207 -18.75 0.60 -48.73
CA VAL A 207 -17.64 -0.24 -48.24
C VAL A 207 -16.39 0.61 -47.99
N SER A 208 -16.06 1.54 -48.89
CA SER A 208 -14.92 2.46 -48.72
C SER A 208 -15.09 3.36 -47.49
N ASP A 209 -16.30 3.85 -47.23
CA ASP A 209 -16.66 4.68 -46.08
C ASP A 209 -16.67 3.88 -44.75
N ALA A 210 -17.09 2.60 -44.79
CA ALA A 210 -16.95 1.68 -43.66
C ALA A 210 -15.47 1.36 -43.34
N VAL A 211 -14.65 1.12 -44.36
CA VAL A 211 -13.19 0.93 -44.22
C VAL A 211 -12.50 2.20 -43.72
N ALA A 212 -12.93 3.38 -44.17
CA ALA A 212 -12.42 4.66 -43.67
C ALA A 212 -12.76 4.87 -42.18
N ARG A 213 -13.98 4.52 -41.75
CA ARG A 213 -14.35 4.54 -40.32
C ARG A 213 -13.54 3.56 -39.48
N LEU A 214 -13.37 2.31 -39.93
CA LEU A 214 -12.49 1.34 -39.26
C LEU A 214 -11.04 1.84 -39.16
N GLY A 215 -10.53 2.49 -40.22
CA GLY A 215 -9.22 3.15 -40.20
C GLY A 215 -9.12 4.26 -39.15
N ALA A 216 -10.17 5.07 -38.97
CA ALA A 216 -10.23 6.10 -37.95
C ALA A 216 -10.31 5.51 -36.51
N SER A 217 -11.11 4.45 -36.28
CA SER A 217 -11.14 3.72 -35.00
C SER A 217 -9.75 3.19 -34.65
N VAL A 218 -9.11 2.47 -35.57
CA VAL A 218 -7.77 1.87 -35.37
C VAL A 218 -6.69 2.94 -35.15
N GLN A 219 -6.74 4.07 -35.87
CA GLN A 219 -5.78 5.17 -35.68
C GLN A 219 -5.96 5.87 -34.31
N THR A 220 -7.20 6.03 -33.84
CA THR A 220 -7.50 6.62 -32.53
C THR A 220 -6.99 5.72 -31.41
N LEU A 221 -7.23 4.39 -31.51
CA LEU A 221 -6.70 3.39 -30.58
C LEU A 221 -5.17 3.30 -30.59
N ARG A 222 -4.53 3.57 -31.74
CA ARG A 222 -3.06 3.52 -31.89
C ARG A 222 -2.34 4.75 -31.36
N THR A 223 -2.97 5.93 -31.39
CA THR A 223 -2.37 7.19 -30.93
C THR A 223 -2.71 7.51 -29.47
N GLY A 224 -3.84 7.01 -28.96
CA GLY A 224 -4.35 7.38 -27.63
C GLY A 224 -4.85 8.82 -27.54
N THR A 225 -4.84 9.55 -28.67
CA THR A 225 -5.27 10.94 -28.80
C THR A 225 -6.31 11.04 -29.89
N VAL A 226 -7.50 11.56 -29.57
CA VAL A 226 -8.45 11.99 -30.60
C VAL A 226 -7.76 13.07 -31.43
N THR A 227 -7.41 12.75 -32.68
CA THR A 227 -6.66 13.65 -33.54
C THR A 227 -7.59 14.78 -33.96
N ASP A 228 -7.27 16.02 -33.58
CA ASP A 228 -8.14 17.21 -33.74
C ASP A 228 -8.33 17.61 -35.22
N THR A 229 -9.14 16.82 -35.91
CA THR A 229 -9.46 16.97 -37.33
C THR A 229 -10.88 17.52 -37.45
N SER A 230 -11.08 18.72 -36.93
CA SER A 230 -12.31 19.53 -37.05
C SER A 230 -13.60 18.74 -36.79
N LEU A 231 -13.95 18.57 -35.50
CA LEU A 231 -15.18 17.90 -35.05
C LEU A 231 -16.37 18.16 -35.99
N PRO A 232 -16.97 17.12 -36.61
CA PRO A 232 -18.21 17.27 -37.38
C PRO A 232 -19.26 17.94 -36.49
N SER A 233 -19.77 19.09 -36.93
CA SER A 233 -20.78 19.78 -36.13
C SER A 233 -22.02 18.88 -36.04
N VAL A 234 -22.58 18.73 -34.84
CA VAL A 234 -23.80 17.92 -34.58
C VAL A 234 -24.95 18.28 -35.54
N ARG A 235 -24.97 19.53 -36.02
CA ARG A 235 -25.87 20.02 -37.06
C ARG A 235 -25.62 19.40 -38.44
N ALA A 236 -24.37 19.31 -38.88
CA ALA A 236 -24.01 18.76 -40.20
C ALA A 236 -24.36 17.27 -40.32
N ASP A 237 -24.17 16.49 -39.24
CA ASP A 237 -24.55 15.08 -39.15
C ASP A 237 -26.07 14.90 -39.20
N LEU A 238 -26.81 15.74 -38.47
CA LEU A 238 -28.27 15.78 -38.52
C LEU A 238 -28.77 16.10 -39.93
N ASP A 239 -28.20 17.12 -40.57
CA ASP A 239 -28.56 17.50 -41.95
C ASP A 239 -28.14 16.41 -42.96
N ALA A 240 -27.10 15.62 -42.68
CA ALA A 240 -26.74 14.45 -43.48
C ALA A 240 -27.78 13.33 -43.35
N LEU A 241 -28.22 13.02 -42.13
CA LEU A 241 -29.25 12.00 -41.86
C LEU A 241 -30.60 12.36 -42.51
N VAL A 242 -31.00 13.63 -42.48
CA VAL A 242 -32.22 14.09 -43.17
C VAL A 242 -32.08 14.00 -44.69
N ARG A 243 -30.91 14.32 -45.26
CA ARG A 243 -30.64 14.12 -46.70
C ARG A 243 -30.63 12.63 -47.10
N GLU A 244 -30.13 11.76 -46.24
CA GLU A 244 -30.11 10.30 -46.46
C GLU A 244 -31.53 9.71 -46.41
N ALA A 245 -32.32 10.04 -45.39
CA ALA A 245 -33.71 9.56 -45.29
C ALA A 245 -34.59 10.05 -46.45
N ARG A 246 -34.40 11.28 -46.92
CA ARG A 246 -35.08 11.80 -48.13
C ARG A 246 -34.68 11.07 -49.41
N ARG A 247 -33.39 10.68 -49.56
CA ARG A 247 -32.95 9.81 -50.67
C ARG A 247 -33.51 8.39 -50.58
N ALA A 248 -33.79 7.91 -49.36
CA ALA A 248 -34.47 6.65 -49.10
C ALA A 248 -36.02 6.73 -49.25
N GLY A 249 -36.56 7.85 -49.75
CA GLY A 249 -37.98 7.99 -50.08
C GLY A 249 -38.90 8.47 -48.95
N ALA A 250 -38.37 8.86 -47.79
CA ALA A 250 -39.18 9.50 -46.76
C ALA A 250 -39.34 11.01 -47.01
N ASP A 251 -40.57 11.52 -46.94
CA ASP A 251 -40.76 12.94 -46.70
C ASP A 251 -40.39 13.25 -45.24
N VAL A 252 -39.45 14.17 -45.03
CA VAL A 252 -38.87 14.47 -43.72
C VAL A 252 -38.87 15.97 -43.47
N GLU A 253 -39.68 16.42 -42.52
CA GLU A 253 -39.74 17.79 -42.03
C GLU A 253 -38.83 17.92 -40.80
N LEU A 254 -37.93 18.92 -40.75
CA LEU A 254 -37.07 19.19 -39.59
C LEU A 254 -37.36 20.59 -39.05
N THR A 255 -37.80 20.66 -37.79
CA THR A 255 -38.28 21.86 -37.12
C THR A 255 -37.54 22.11 -35.79
N GLY A 256 -37.54 23.37 -35.33
CA GLY A 256 -37.00 23.77 -34.03
C GLY A 256 -35.81 24.75 -34.12
N PRO A 257 -35.68 25.72 -33.18
CA PRO A 257 -34.70 26.81 -33.25
C PRO A 257 -33.29 26.44 -32.74
N ALA A 258 -32.98 25.15 -32.58
CA ALA A 258 -31.72 24.68 -32.00
C ALA A 258 -30.51 24.92 -32.94
N GLY A 259 -29.83 26.06 -32.76
CA GLY A 259 -28.62 26.42 -33.50
C GLY A 259 -27.41 25.53 -33.19
N PRO A 260 -26.36 25.51 -34.06
CA PRO A 260 -25.25 24.55 -33.97
C PRO A 260 -24.53 24.53 -32.61
N ALA A 261 -24.29 25.70 -32.01
CA ALA A 261 -23.64 25.83 -30.71
C ALA A 261 -24.50 25.28 -29.53
N HIS A 262 -25.83 25.31 -29.65
CA HIS A 262 -26.71 24.68 -28.67
C HIS A 262 -26.68 23.16 -28.83
N LEU A 263 -26.77 22.64 -30.06
CA LEU A 263 -26.71 21.20 -30.35
C LEU A 263 -25.38 20.57 -29.90
N ALA A 264 -24.26 21.30 -30.02
CA ALA A 264 -22.96 20.84 -29.56
C ALA A 264 -22.93 20.48 -28.06
N ARG A 265 -23.77 21.10 -27.22
CA ARG A 265 -23.88 20.75 -25.78
C ARG A 265 -24.34 19.31 -25.53
N PHE A 266 -25.02 18.69 -26.48
CA PHE A 266 -25.65 17.36 -26.35
C PHE A 266 -24.93 16.28 -27.18
N GLY A 267 -23.96 16.68 -28.01
CA GLY A 267 -23.09 15.80 -28.78
C GLY A 267 -23.83 14.74 -29.61
N ASP A 268 -23.22 13.56 -29.66
CA ASP A 268 -23.68 12.36 -30.36
C ASP A 268 -25.12 11.92 -30.07
N ALA A 269 -25.69 12.28 -28.92
CA ALA A 269 -27.02 11.82 -28.54
C ALA A 269 -28.12 12.32 -29.52
N VAL A 270 -27.97 13.54 -30.04
CA VAL A 270 -28.94 14.13 -30.99
C VAL A 270 -29.01 13.34 -32.31
N PRO A 271 -27.93 13.15 -33.09
CA PRO A 271 -27.98 12.38 -34.33
C PRO A 271 -28.29 10.90 -34.08
N ARG A 272 -27.97 10.32 -32.92
CA ARG A 272 -28.32 8.93 -32.59
C ARG A 272 -29.82 8.75 -32.37
N VAL A 273 -30.50 9.65 -31.64
CA VAL A 273 -31.96 9.64 -31.49
C VAL A 273 -32.64 9.84 -32.85
N VAL A 274 -32.24 10.85 -33.62
CA VAL A 274 -32.87 11.16 -34.92
C VAL A 274 -32.64 10.03 -35.93
N ARG A 275 -31.42 9.48 -36.02
CA ARG A 275 -31.13 8.30 -36.86
C ARG A 275 -32.06 7.13 -36.50
N LYS A 276 -32.17 6.79 -35.22
CA LYS A 276 -33.03 5.67 -34.79
C LYS A 276 -34.52 5.92 -35.07
N GLY A 277 -34.98 7.15 -34.92
CA GLY A 277 -36.34 7.55 -35.31
C GLY A 277 -36.59 7.41 -36.81
N LEU A 278 -35.70 7.95 -37.66
CA LEU A 278 -35.81 7.86 -39.12
C LEU A 278 -35.73 6.41 -39.62
N THR A 279 -34.82 5.58 -39.09
CA THR A 279 -34.75 4.15 -39.41
C THR A 279 -36.01 3.40 -38.98
N ASN A 280 -36.61 3.73 -37.83
CA ASN A 280 -37.87 3.13 -37.41
C ASN A 280 -39.04 3.54 -38.33
N ALA A 281 -39.15 4.82 -38.69
CA ALA A 281 -40.20 5.31 -39.58
C ALA A 281 -40.09 4.66 -40.98
N LEU A 282 -38.91 4.66 -41.59
CA LEU A 282 -38.65 3.98 -42.87
C LEU A 282 -38.98 2.47 -42.84
N LYS A 283 -38.76 1.79 -41.71
CA LYS A 283 -39.03 0.35 -41.57
C LYS A 283 -40.50 0.03 -41.29
N HIS A 284 -41.22 0.89 -40.56
CA HIS A 284 -42.54 0.56 -40.00
C HIS A 284 -43.70 1.42 -40.52
N ALA A 285 -43.40 2.52 -41.23
CA ALA A 285 -44.38 3.39 -41.88
C ALA A 285 -43.82 3.97 -43.20
N PRO A 286 -43.42 3.11 -44.17
CA PRO A 286 -42.90 3.58 -45.46
C PRO A 286 -43.92 4.47 -46.18
N GLY A 287 -43.44 5.54 -46.81
CA GLY A 287 -44.26 6.53 -47.51
C GLY A 287 -45.02 7.53 -46.61
N GLN A 288 -45.01 7.36 -45.27
CA GLN A 288 -45.64 8.31 -44.35
C GLN A 288 -44.68 9.48 -44.02
N PRO A 289 -45.19 10.72 -43.89
CA PRO A 289 -44.36 11.89 -43.61
C PRO A 289 -43.81 11.86 -42.18
N VAL A 290 -42.52 12.17 -42.03
CA VAL A 290 -41.78 12.11 -40.76
C VAL A 290 -41.41 13.51 -40.28
N ARG A 291 -41.95 13.93 -39.15
CA ARG A 291 -41.59 15.19 -38.49
C ARG A 291 -40.53 14.96 -37.43
N VAL A 292 -39.38 15.62 -37.57
CA VAL A 292 -38.35 15.74 -36.55
C VAL A 292 -38.47 17.13 -35.92
N ALA A 293 -38.56 17.20 -34.60
CA ALA A 293 -38.62 18.46 -33.85
C ALA A 293 -37.53 18.50 -32.77
N LEU A 294 -36.85 19.65 -32.69
CA LEU A 294 -35.80 19.97 -31.73
C LEU A 294 -36.27 21.14 -30.86
N ASP A 295 -36.73 20.83 -29.64
CA ASP A 295 -37.26 21.80 -28.68
C ASP A 295 -36.20 22.10 -27.59
N PRO A 296 -35.46 23.21 -27.69
CA PRO A 296 -34.42 23.58 -26.73
C PRO A 296 -35.05 24.19 -25.47
N GLN A 297 -34.79 23.56 -24.34
CA GLN A 297 -35.20 24.01 -23.01
C GLN A 297 -33.98 24.49 -22.21
N THR A 298 -34.18 25.02 -21.01
CA THR A 298 -33.11 25.65 -20.21
C THR A 298 -31.90 24.72 -19.99
N ASP A 299 -32.18 23.49 -19.53
CA ASP A 299 -31.18 22.47 -19.15
C ASP A 299 -31.44 21.10 -19.81
N LEU A 300 -32.21 21.09 -20.90
CA LEU A 300 -32.59 19.92 -21.68
C LEU A 300 -32.71 20.28 -23.17
N LEU A 301 -32.53 19.29 -24.04
CA LEU A 301 -33.00 19.32 -25.42
C LEU A 301 -34.02 18.19 -25.60
N ALA A 302 -35.27 18.54 -25.86
CA ALA A 302 -36.31 17.58 -26.21
C ALA A 302 -36.25 17.32 -27.71
N VAL A 303 -35.79 16.12 -28.09
CA VAL A 303 -35.77 15.62 -29.47
C VAL A 303 -37.00 14.74 -29.66
N SER A 304 -37.79 14.99 -30.70
CA SER A 304 -38.85 14.05 -31.08
C SER A 304 -38.87 13.75 -32.57
N VAL A 305 -39.24 12.51 -32.90
CA VAL A 305 -39.48 12.02 -34.25
C VAL A 305 -40.87 11.41 -34.28
N ARG A 306 -41.71 11.86 -35.22
CA ARG A 306 -43.12 11.50 -35.33
C ARG A 306 -43.48 11.14 -36.76
N ASN A 307 -44.23 10.06 -36.95
CA ASN A 307 -44.83 9.69 -38.24
C ASN A 307 -46.27 9.18 -38.02
N PRO A 308 -47.21 9.36 -38.95
CA PRO A 308 -48.47 8.63 -38.93
C PRO A 308 -48.25 7.12 -38.83
N LEU A 309 -49.14 6.42 -38.12
CA LEU A 309 -49.28 4.98 -38.26
C LEU A 309 -49.92 4.70 -39.63
N PRO A 310 -49.54 3.62 -40.34
CA PRO A 310 -50.23 3.24 -41.56
C PRO A 310 -51.73 3.02 -41.30
N GLU A 311 -52.57 3.60 -42.14
CA GLU A 311 -53.98 3.24 -42.19
C GLU A 311 -54.09 1.75 -42.54
N ARG A 312 -54.86 1.00 -41.76
CA ARG A 312 -55.15 -0.40 -42.09
C ARG A 312 -56.09 -0.42 -43.30
N ALA A 313 -55.57 -0.82 -44.45
CA ALA A 313 -56.42 -1.39 -45.50
C ALA A 313 -57.10 -2.66 -44.93
N ASP A 314 -58.36 -2.88 -45.31
CA ASP A 314 -59.16 -4.01 -44.84
C ASP A 314 -58.74 -5.34 -45.47
N GLU A 315 -57.61 -5.90 -45.03
CA GLU A 315 -57.29 -7.32 -45.18
C GLU A 315 -57.42 -8.05 -43.83
N PRO A 316 -58.04 -9.23 -43.77
CA PRO A 316 -58.22 -9.98 -42.54
C PRO A 316 -56.89 -10.53 -42.03
N ALA A 317 -56.41 -9.97 -40.91
CA ALA A 317 -55.14 -10.32 -40.28
C ALA A 317 -55.07 -11.81 -39.91
N THR A 318 -54.44 -12.60 -40.78
CA THR A 318 -54.24 -14.03 -40.60
C THR A 318 -52.85 -14.27 -40.02
N GLY A 319 -52.79 -14.59 -38.72
CA GLY A 319 -51.57 -15.10 -38.07
C GLY A 319 -50.90 -14.18 -37.05
N ASP A 320 -50.48 -14.84 -35.97
CA ASP A 320 -49.26 -14.62 -35.18
C ASP A 320 -49.04 -13.30 -34.41
N THR A 321 -49.35 -13.41 -33.10
CA THR A 321 -48.50 -13.12 -31.92
C THR A 321 -47.71 -11.80 -31.82
N PRO A 322 -47.63 -11.16 -30.62
CA PRO A 322 -46.75 -10.00 -30.40
C PRO A 322 -45.26 -10.31 -30.69
N GLY A 323 -44.77 -9.82 -31.85
CA GLY A 323 -43.47 -10.18 -32.39
C GLY A 323 -42.27 -9.79 -31.52
N VAL A 324 -41.69 -10.80 -30.85
CA VAL A 324 -40.43 -10.68 -30.10
C VAL A 324 -39.27 -10.44 -31.08
N GLY A 325 -38.96 -9.17 -31.35
CA GLY A 325 -37.85 -8.79 -32.23
C GLY A 325 -37.64 -7.29 -32.49
N GLY A 326 -38.65 -6.43 -32.27
CA GLY A 326 -38.55 -5.00 -32.64
C GLY A 326 -37.78 -4.09 -31.65
N GLY A 327 -37.72 -4.45 -30.37
CA GLY A 327 -37.44 -3.47 -29.29
C GLY A 327 -35.97 -3.15 -28.99
N THR A 328 -35.01 -4.00 -29.38
CA THR A 328 -33.61 -3.94 -28.92
C THR A 328 -32.94 -2.58 -29.13
N GLY A 329 -33.06 -2.03 -30.34
CA GLY A 329 -32.44 -0.75 -30.69
C GLY A 329 -33.08 0.49 -30.04
N ILE A 330 -34.31 0.39 -29.52
CA ILE A 330 -34.89 1.47 -28.68
C ILE A 330 -34.42 1.29 -27.23
N ARG A 331 -34.34 0.04 -26.76
CA ARG A 331 -33.84 -0.28 -25.41
C ARG A 331 -32.40 0.20 -25.22
N SER A 332 -31.51 -0.11 -26.15
CA SER A 332 -30.10 0.36 -26.15
C SER A 332 -29.98 1.89 -26.24
N LEU A 333 -30.78 2.55 -27.10
CA LEU A 333 -30.84 4.01 -27.13
C LEU A 333 -31.25 4.60 -25.78
N ALA A 334 -32.26 4.01 -25.13
CA ALA A 334 -32.74 4.44 -23.81
C ALA A 334 -31.75 4.10 -22.68
N GLU A 335 -31.01 2.99 -22.76
CA GLU A 335 -29.93 2.64 -21.83
C GLU A 335 -28.81 3.70 -21.90
N HIS A 336 -28.36 4.06 -23.10
CA HIS A 336 -27.29 5.06 -23.30
C HIS A 336 -27.72 6.48 -22.93
N VAL A 337 -28.96 6.89 -23.26
CA VAL A 337 -29.48 8.22 -22.89
C VAL A 337 -29.71 8.33 -21.37
N ARG A 338 -30.14 7.25 -20.69
CA ARG A 338 -30.22 7.24 -19.21
C ARG A 338 -28.84 7.30 -18.55
N ALA A 339 -27.81 6.68 -19.13
CA ALA A 339 -26.44 6.81 -18.65
C ALA A 339 -25.92 8.26 -18.69
N ALA A 340 -26.47 9.10 -19.58
CA ALA A 340 -26.25 10.54 -19.64
C ALA A 340 -27.27 11.38 -18.83
N GLY A 341 -28.09 10.76 -17.97
CA GLY A 341 -29.10 11.45 -17.14
C GLY A 341 -30.34 11.95 -17.88
N GLY A 342 -30.56 11.48 -19.11
CA GLY A 342 -31.73 11.79 -19.93
C GLY A 342 -32.83 10.72 -19.89
N SER A 343 -33.90 10.94 -20.65
CA SER A 343 -35.05 10.02 -20.81
C SER A 343 -35.28 9.66 -22.28
N VAL A 344 -35.93 8.51 -22.54
CA VAL A 344 -36.41 8.11 -23.88
C VAL A 344 -37.75 7.38 -23.73
N GLU A 345 -38.73 7.80 -24.51
CA GLU A 345 -40.07 7.23 -24.60
C GLU A 345 -40.39 6.93 -26.07
N ALA A 346 -41.06 5.80 -26.35
CA ALA A 346 -41.39 5.40 -27.72
C ALA A 346 -42.69 4.60 -27.78
N GLY A 347 -43.67 5.04 -28.56
CA GLY A 347 -44.96 4.37 -28.67
C GLY A 347 -45.97 5.07 -29.59
N PRO A 348 -47.14 4.45 -29.82
CA PRO A 348 -48.24 5.07 -30.54
C PRO A 348 -48.97 6.11 -29.67
N ALA A 349 -49.27 7.28 -30.25
CA ALA A 349 -50.08 8.34 -29.67
C ALA A 349 -50.85 9.08 -30.77
N ASP A 350 -52.16 9.30 -30.58
CA ASP A 350 -53.03 10.11 -31.46
C ASP A 350 -52.92 9.77 -32.97
N GLY A 351 -52.90 8.47 -33.31
CA GLY A 351 -52.76 7.99 -34.69
C GLY A 351 -51.34 8.07 -35.27
N THR A 352 -50.37 8.57 -34.50
CA THR A 352 -48.94 8.64 -34.88
C THR A 352 -48.11 7.66 -34.05
N TYR A 353 -46.93 7.28 -34.55
CA TYR A 353 -45.85 6.76 -33.72
C TYR A 353 -44.95 7.92 -33.30
N VAL A 354 -44.59 7.98 -32.02
CA VAL A 354 -43.74 9.02 -31.43
C VAL A 354 -42.54 8.37 -30.77
N LEU A 355 -41.34 8.79 -31.15
CA LEU A 355 -40.11 8.64 -30.37
C LEU A 355 -39.77 10.01 -29.76
N ARG A 356 -39.69 10.11 -28.44
CA ARG A 356 -39.26 11.31 -27.70
C ARG A 356 -38.03 10.97 -26.87
N ALA A 357 -37.05 11.87 -26.84
CA ALA A 357 -35.90 11.79 -25.95
C ALA A 357 -35.62 13.15 -25.33
N GLU A 358 -35.29 13.18 -24.05
CA GLU A 358 -34.91 14.40 -23.33
C GLU A 358 -33.45 14.27 -22.93
N LEU A 359 -32.61 15.07 -23.59
CA LEU A 359 -31.16 14.95 -23.54
C LEU A 359 -30.59 15.99 -22.58
N ARG A 360 -29.67 15.58 -21.70
CA ARG A 360 -28.88 16.48 -20.84
C ARG A 360 -27.63 16.99 -21.56
N PRO A 361 -27.10 18.18 -21.20
CA PRO A 361 -25.79 18.62 -21.63
C PRO A 361 -24.69 17.64 -21.19
N VAL A 362 -23.71 17.40 -22.06
CA VAL A 362 -22.52 16.60 -21.75
C VAL A 362 -21.57 17.45 -20.89
N SER A 363 -21.44 17.10 -19.61
CA SER A 363 -20.47 17.73 -18.71
C SER A 363 -19.04 17.38 -19.13
N PRO A 364 -18.17 18.37 -19.41
CA PRO A 364 -16.76 18.10 -19.71
C PRO A 364 -16.01 17.67 -18.44
N GLY A 365 -15.82 16.37 -18.26
CA GLY A 365 -15.04 15.81 -17.15
C GLY A 365 -15.87 15.17 -16.04
N SER A 366 -16.65 14.14 -16.36
CA SER A 366 -17.16 13.20 -15.36
C SER A 366 -17.17 11.78 -15.94
N ALA A 367 -16.23 10.94 -15.48
CA ALA A 367 -16.39 9.50 -15.60
C ALA A 367 -17.57 9.04 -14.74
N PRO A 368 -18.24 7.91 -15.03
CA PRO A 368 -19.41 7.48 -14.28
C PRO A 368 -19.01 7.05 -12.86
N ASP A 369 -19.23 7.96 -11.90
CA ASP A 369 -19.04 7.70 -10.48
C ASP A 369 -20.13 6.74 -9.99
N ALA A 370 -19.74 5.52 -9.60
CA ALA A 370 -20.66 4.43 -9.27
C ALA A 370 -21.28 4.60 -7.87
N SER A 371 -22.07 5.66 -7.69
CA SER A 371 -22.89 5.87 -6.50
C SER A 371 -23.97 4.78 -6.41
N GLY A 372 -23.87 3.94 -5.38
CA GLY A 372 -24.58 2.65 -5.32
C GLY A 372 -26.08 2.71 -4.97
N PRO A 373 -26.78 1.56 -5.08
CA PRO A 373 -28.20 1.45 -4.80
C PRO A 373 -28.53 1.40 -3.29
N THR A 374 -29.66 2.02 -2.94
CA THR A 374 -30.29 2.03 -1.60
C THR A 374 -30.64 0.60 -1.11
N PRO A 375 -30.50 0.28 0.20
CA PRO A 375 -30.60 -1.10 0.69
C PRO A 375 -32.02 -1.70 0.73
N GLY A 376 -32.08 -3.02 0.51
CA GLY A 376 -33.20 -3.93 0.82
C GLY A 376 -32.73 -5.08 1.74
N PRO A 377 -33.65 -5.84 2.37
CA PRO A 377 -33.39 -6.48 3.66
C PRO A 377 -32.54 -7.77 3.65
N GLU A 378 -32.01 -8.08 4.84
CA GLU A 378 -31.04 -9.13 5.16
C GLU A 378 -31.59 -10.56 5.02
N ILE A 379 -30.81 -11.48 4.42
CA ILE A 379 -30.80 -12.92 4.76
C ILE A 379 -29.39 -13.50 4.60
N GLY A 380 -28.90 -14.20 5.63
CA GLY A 380 -28.13 -15.45 5.44
C GLY A 380 -26.63 -15.37 5.13
N THR A 381 -25.82 -15.21 6.18
CA THR A 381 -24.39 -15.53 6.27
C THR A 381 -23.88 -16.68 5.37
N THR A 382 -22.96 -16.39 4.46
CA THR A 382 -21.82 -17.28 4.15
C THR A 382 -20.53 -16.46 4.10
N ALA A 383 -19.39 -17.07 4.45
CA ALA A 383 -18.12 -16.36 4.57
C ALA A 383 -17.36 -16.33 3.23
N SER A 384 -17.21 -15.14 2.63
CA SER A 384 -16.29 -14.93 1.51
C SER A 384 -14.89 -14.60 2.02
N VAL A 385 -13.86 -15.09 1.31
CA VAL A 385 -12.44 -14.82 1.60
C VAL A 385 -11.97 -13.69 0.68
N ASP A 386 -12.45 -12.48 0.94
CA ASP A 386 -12.08 -11.28 0.19
C ASP A 386 -10.80 -10.65 0.75
N GLY A 387 -9.67 -11.04 0.16
CA GLY A 387 -8.34 -10.61 0.59
C GLY A 387 -7.96 -9.20 0.17
N ASP A 388 -8.25 -8.22 1.04
CA ASP A 388 -7.47 -6.98 1.25
C ASP A 388 -7.02 -6.25 -0.05
N LEU A 389 -7.94 -6.04 -0.99
CA LEU A 389 -7.65 -5.42 -2.30
C LEU A 389 -7.46 -3.89 -2.26
N ALA A 390 -7.44 -3.30 -1.07
CA ALA A 390 -7.19 -1.88 -0.88
C ALA A 390 -5.77 -1.48 -1.36
N PRO A 391 -5.60 -0.32 -2.02
CA PRO A 391 -4.27 0.24 -2.24
C PRO A 391 -3.64 0.61 -0.90
N ARG A 392 -2.70 -0.21 -0.41
CA ARG A 392 -1.92 0.11 0.80
C ARG A 392 -1.10 1.38 0.52
N ASP A 393 -1.54 2.52 1.07
CA ASP A 393 -0.92 3.84 0.87
C ASP A 393 0.58 3.72 1.12
N PRO A 394 1.46 4.13 0.18
CA PRO A 394 2.92 4.07 0.38
C PRO A 394 3.41 4.69 1.69
N ARG A 395 2.67 5.66 2.26
CA ARG A 395 2.91 6.21 3.61
C ARG A 395 2.91 5.14 4.69
N THR A 396 1.96 4.20 4.66
CA THR A 396 1.83 3.12 5.67
C THR A 396 3.06 2.22 5.70
N VAL A 397 3.65 1.94 4.53
CA VAL A 397 4.90 1.19 4.39
C VAL A 397 6.04 1.99 5.01
N THR A 398 6.24 3.25 4.62
CA THR A 398 7.31 4.09 5.17
C THR A 398 7.17 4.32 6.68
N ASP A 399 5.96 4.48 7.21
CA ASP A 399 5.71 4.60 8.65
C ASP A 399 6.02 3.30 9.39
N GLY A 400 5.84 2.14 8.74
CA GLY A 400 6.36 0.87 9.23
C GLY A 400 7.89 0.90 9.38
N LEU A 401 8.60 1.34 8.33
CA LEU A 401 10.07 1.45 8.30
C LEU A 401 10.59 2.39 9.41
N PHE A 402 10.01 3.59 9.53
CA PHE A 402 10.42 4.56 10.54
C PHE A 402 10.13 4.07 11.96
N ARG A 403 8.97 3.43 12.21
CA ARG A 403 8.66 2.85 13.53
C ARG A 403 9.60 1.68 13.87
N ALA A 404 9.96 0.83 12.91
CA ALA A 404 10.92 -0.25 13.11
C ALA A 404 12.33 0.26 13.45
N ARG A 405 12.87 1.19 12.64
CA ARG A 405 14.16 1.84 12.91
C ARG A 405 14.18 2.60 14.23
N ARG A 406 13.11 3.35 14.57
CA ARG A 406 13.02 4.11 15.83
C ARG A 406 12.94 3.18 17.05
N ARG A 407 12.30 2.01 16.94
CA ARG A 407 12.32 0.97 18.00
C ARG A 407 13.73 0.40 18.21
N GLY A 408 14.42 -0.02 17.15
CA GLY A 408 15.82 -0.48 17.26
C GLY A 408 16.79 0.62 17.72
N GLY A 409 16.48 1.89 17.45
CA GLY A 409 17.20 3.05 17.99
C GLY A 409 16.97 3.25 19.48
N ALA A 410 15.71 3.25 19.91
CA ALA A 410 15.33 3.39 21.31
C ALA A 410 15.84 2.23 22.19
N LEU A 411 15.89 1.00 21.66
CA LEU A 411 16.46 -0.15 22.37
C LEU A 411 17.96 -0.02 22.61
N LEU A 412 18.75 0.48 21.64
CA LEU A 412 20.17 0.78 21.85
C LEU A 412 20.36 1.91 22.88
N LEU A 413 19.55 2.97 22.78
CA LEU A 413 19.62 4.09 23.73
C LEU A 413 19.28 3.62 25.15
N ALA A 414 18.21 2.83 25.31
CA ALA A 414 17.79 2.28 26.60
C ALA A 414 18.83 1.32 27.20
N ALA A 415 19.43 0.45 26.38
CA ALA A 415 20.51 -0.43 26.82
C ALA A 415 21.69 0.37 27.41
N VAL A 416 22.20 1.35 26.67
CA VAL A 416 23.32 2.20 27.11
C VAL A 416 22.94 3.03 28.34
N LEU A 417 21.75 3.63 28.37
CA LEU A 417 21.28 4.44 29.51
C LEU A 417 21.07 3.60 30.78
N VAL A 418 20.55 2.37 30.67
CA VAL A 418 20.38 1.47 31.83
C VAL A 418 21.74 1.02 32.36
N SER A 419 22.70 0.65 31.50
CA SER A 419 24.07 0.33 31.93
C SER A 419 24.76 1.54 32.57
N ALA A 420 24.64 2.74 31.98
CA ALA A 420 25.21 3.96 32.54
C ALA A 420 24.57 4.33 33.89
N PHE A 421 23.25 4.22 34.03
CA PHE A 421 22.55 4.46 35.29
C PHE A 421 22.98 3.47 36.38
N ALA A 422 23.12 2.18 36.05
CA ALA A 422 23.62 1.18 36.99
C ALA A 422 25.04 1.53 37.48
N LEU A 423 25.93 1.98 36.59
CA LEU A 423 27.29 2.41 36.97
C LEU A 423 27.28 3.67 37.85
N VAL A 424 26.39 4.64 37.59
CA VAL A 424 26.21 5.83 38.46
C VAL A 424 25.70 5.43 39.84
N VAL A 425 24.74 4.51 39.93
CA VAL A 425 24.21 3.99 41.22
C VAL A 425 25.31 3.26 42.00
N VAL A 426 26.12 2.43 41.34
CA VAL A 426 27.23 1.72 42.00
C VAL A 426 28.34 2.68 42.44
N ALA A 427 28.71 3.66 41.62
CA ALA A 427 29.70 4.69 41.99
C ALA A 427 29.21 5.56 43.17
N ALA A 428 27.92 5.90 43.22
CA ALA A 428 27.32 6.60 44.35
C ALA A 428 27.28 5.73 45.62
N ALA A 429 27.07 4.41 45.48
CA ALA A 429 27.12 3.48 46.60
C ALA A 429 28.55 3.31 47.16
N ILE A 430 29.58 3.31 46.31
CA ILE A 430 31.00 3.31 46.74
C ILE A 430 31.32 4.61 47.47
N GLN A 431 31.01 5.77 46.89
CA GLN A 431 31.21 7.05 47.58
C GLN A 431 30.46 7.13 48.93
N LEU A 432 29.29 6.48 49.04
CA LEU A 432 28.57 6.37 50.29
C LEU A 432 29.22 5.41 51.30
N SER A 433 29.76 4.24 50.88
CA SER A 433 30.51 3.36 51.79
C SER A 433 31.75 4.05 52.33
N ASP A 434 32.48 4.73 51.45
CA ASP A 434 33.78 5.32 51.76
C ASP A 434 33.59 6.56 52.66
N THR A 435 32.55 7.37 52.41
CA THR A 435 32.09 8.43 53.32
C THR A 435 31.66 7.87 54.69
N LEU A 436 30.97 6.73 54.73
CA LEU A 436 30.53 6.12 56.00
C LEU A 436 31.69 5.53 56.80
N ALA A 437 32.70 4.95 56.15
CA ALA A 437 33.93 4.48 56.79
C ALA A 437 34.72 5.67 57.36
N ALA A 438 34.95 6.71 56.56
CA ALA A 438 35.62 7.93 57.00
C ALA A 438 34.91 8.61 58.19
N ARG A 439 33.57 8.59 58.24
CA ARG A 439 32.80 9.13 59.38
C ARG A 439 32.98 8.36 60.67
N ARG A 440 33.27 7.05 60.63
CA ARG A 440 33.52 6.24 61.83
C ARG A 440 34.98 6.34 62.27
N ALA A 441 35.91 6.35 61.33
CA ALA A 441 37.35 6.45 61.58
C ALA A 441 37.86 7.90 61.71
N LEU A 442 37.00 8.89 61.96
CA LEU A 442 37.38 10.30 61.99
C LEU A 442 38.13 10.66 63.28
N LEU A 443 39.37 11.13 63.14
CA LEU A 443 40.22 11.58 64.25
C LEU A 443 40.44 13.09 64.16
N GLY A 444 39.81 13.86 65.04
CA GLY A 444 39.95 15.32 65.04
C GLY A 444 41.39 15.79 65.31
N PRO A 445 41.84 16.93 64.76
CA PRO A 445 43.23 17.38 64.87
C PRO A 445 43.68 17.62 66.33
N GLU A 446 42.77 18.07 67.20
CA GLU A 446 43.04 18.22 68.64
C GLU A 446 43.18 16.88 69.38
N ALA A 447 42.62 15.79 68.86
CA ALA A 447 42.84 14.44 69.40
C ALA A 447 44.19 13.89 68.91
N PHE A 448 44.48 14.00 67.61
CA PHE A 448 45.76 13.60 67.04
C PHE A 448 46.95 14.34 67.66
N ALA A 449 46.85 15.66 67.85
CA ALA A 449 47.91 16.48 68.45
C ALA A 449 48.20 16.19 69.94
N ARG A 450 47.40 15.34 70.60
CA ARG A 450 47.64 14.85 71.97
C ARG A 450 48.35 13.49 72.00
N ILE A 451 48.59 12.85 70.86
CA ILE A 451 49.24 11.54 70.76
C ILE A 451 50.73 11.71 70.48
N ALA A 452 51.58 11.27 71.40
CA ALA A 452 53.03 11.38 71.31
C ALA A 452 53.70 10.03 71.03
N VAL A 453 54.87 10.07 70.38
CA VAL A 453 55.72 8.89 70.19
C VAL A 453 56.20 8.41 71.56
N GLY A 454 55.94 7.14 71.87
CA GLY A 454 56.21 6.52 73.15
C GLY A 454 54.99 6.28 74.04
N ASP A 455 53.82 6.88 73.77
CA ASP A 455 52.58 6.66 74.54
C ASP A 455 52.12 5.19 74.48
N THR A 456 51.46 4.68 75.52
CA THR A 456 50.94 3.29 75.48
C THR A 456 49.60 3.20 74.76
N ARG A 457 49.30 2.03 74.18
CA ARG A 457 48.00 1.80 73.53
C ARG A 457 46.79 1.93 74.48
N SER A 458 47.01 1.85 75.80
CA SER A 458 46.00 2.17 76.81
C SER A 458 45.75 3.67 77.02
N ASP A 459 46.80 4.49 76.95
CA ASP A 459 46.70 5.95 77.16
C ASP A 459 46.05 6.65 75.96
N VAL A 460 46.33 6.13 74.76
CA VAL A 460 45.88 6.70 73.48
C VAL A 460 44.47 6.25 73.11
N ARG A 461 44.02 5.04 73.50
CA ARG A 461 42.72 4.50 73.08
C ARG A 461 41.50 5.38 73.40
N PRO A 462 41.42 6.15 74.51
CA PRO A 462 40.33 7.10 74.75
C PRO A 462 40.29 8.31 73.81
N LEU A 463 41.32 8.52 72.98
CA LEU A 463 41.41 9.59 71.98
C LEU A 463 41.10 9.11 70.55
N LEU A 464 41.08 7.79 70.34
CA LEU A 464 40.84 7.18 69.02
C LEU A 464 39.35 6.86 68.83
N PRO A 465 38.84 6.90 67.59
CA PRO A 465 37.52 6.35 67.27
C PRO A 465 37.50 4.81 67.37
N ASP A 466 36.29 4.24 67.35
CA ASP A 466 36.08 2.79 67.48
C ASP A 466 36.57 1.98 66.26
N ASP A 467 36.39 2.52 65.04
CA ASP A 467 36.83 1.94 63.76
C ASP A 467 38.09 2.66 63.23
N ALA A 468 38.87 1.98 62.39
CA ALA A 468 39.98 2.54 61.62
C ALA A 468 39.70 2.40 60.11
N LEU A 469 40.43 3.15 59.28
CA LEU A 469 40.44 2.98 57.82
C LEU A 469 41.26 1.75 57.41
N ASP A 470 40.89 1.14 56.28
CA ASP A 470 41.68 0.09 55.66
C ASP A 470 43.08 0.59 55.26
N PRO A 471 44.14 -0.18 55.56
CA PRO A 471 45.50 0.22 55.24
C PRO A 471 45.74 0.17 53.72
N PRO A 472 46.41 1.18 53.12
CA PRO A 472 46.68 1.19 51.68
C PRO A 472 47.58 0.02 51.26
N THR A 473 47.48 -0.38 49.99
CA THR A 473 48.05 -1.64 49.50
C THR A 473 49.58 -1.68 49.65
N GLY A 474 50.08 -2.58 50.49
CA GLY A 474 51.51 -2.71 50.81
C GLY A 474 51.97 -1.89 52.03
N ALA A 475 51.07 -1.27 52.79
CA ALA A 475 51.38 -0.65 54.08
C ALA A 475 51.79 -1.67 55.16
N ASP A 476 52.45 -1.17 56.19
CA ASP A 476 52.83 -1.94 57.38
C ASP A 476 51.60 -2.25 58.25
N ALA A 477 51.38 -3.53 58.54
CA ALA A 477 50.26 -4.03 59.36
C ALA A 477 50.37 -3.67 60.85
N SER A 478 51.46 -3.01 61.28
CA SER A 478 51.60 -2.41 62.61
C SER A 478 51.07 -0.98 62.71
N CYS A 479 50.53 -0.39 61.63
CA CYS A 479 50.01 0.97 61.62
C CYS A 479 48.48 1.01 61.41
N ASP A 480 47.78 1.71 62.31
CA ASP A 480 46.37 2.06 62.15
C ASP A 480 46.24 3.38 61.36
N TYR A 481 45.16 3.56 60.60
CA TYR A 481 44.89 4.75 59.79
C TYR A 481 43.53 5.38 60.17
N TYR A 482 43.48 6.71 60.25
CA TYR A 482 42.29 7.46 60.67
C TYR A 482 42.01 8.65 59.75
N ALA A 483 40.75 8.92 59.44
CA ALA A 483 40.36 9.99 58.51
C ALA A 483 40.56 11.38 59.13
N VAL A 484 41.15 12.31 58.35
CA VAL A 484 41.27 13.73 58.72
C VAL A 484 39.92 14.44 58.65
N THR A 485 39.15 14.12 57.61
CA THR A 485 37.83 14.67 57.31
C THR A 485 36.94 13.56 56.72
N ALA A 486 35.61 13.76 56.79
CA ALA A 486 34.62 12.85 56.21
C ALA A 486 33.56 13.58 55.38
N ASP A 487 33.91 14.76 54.88
CA ASP A 487 33.24 15.42 53.77
C ASP A 487 34.01 15.10 52.46
N PRO A 488 33.37 14.49 51.44
CA PRO A 488 34.02 14.21 50.15
C PRO A 488 34.32 15.45 49.31
N LEU A 489 33.93 16.65 49.74
CA LEU A 489 34.16 17.93 49.06
C LEU A 489 35.24 18.80 49.74
N ASP A 490 35.84 18.33 50.82
CA ASP A 490 36.95 18.98 51.54
C ASP A 490 38.28 18.78 50.80
N ASP A 491 39.17 19.78 50.81
CA ASP A 491 40.50 19.69 50.20
C ASP A 491 41.37 18.60 50.89
N ALA A 492 41.10 18.29 52.16
CA ALA A 492 41.74 17.20 52.91
C ALA A 492 41.10 15.80 52.67
N SER A 493 40.18 15.67 51.71
CA SER A 493 39.42 14.42 51.49
C SER A 493 40.29 13.29 50.91
N GLY A 494 40.55 12.26 51.72
CA GLY A 494 41.49 11.17 51.42
C GLY A 494 42.86 11.31 52.09
N ASP A 495 43.04 12.34 52.91
CA ASP A 495 44.17 12.44 53.85
C ASP A 495 43.85 11.62 55.12
N ALA A 496 44.87 10.94 55.63
CA ALA A 496 44.76 10.10 56.82
C ALA A 496 45.90 10.34 57.83
N TYR A 497 45.55 10.36 59.10
CA TYR A 497 46.50 10.24 60.19
C TYR A 497 46.92 8.78 60.34
N ARG A 498 48.22 8.49 60.18
CA ARG A 498 48.82 7.18 60.41
C ARG A 498 49.42 7.13 61.81
N ILE A 499 49.11 6.07 62.55
CA ILE A 499 49.65 5.82 63.90
C ILE A 499 50.25 4.41 63.92
N CYS A 500 51.57 4.33 63.99
CA CYS A 500 52.31 3.05 63.99
C CYS A 500 52.63 2.58 65.40
N TRP A 501 52.63 1.26 65.62
CA TRP A 501 52.80 0.63 66.94
C TRP A 501 54.03 -0.29 67.00
N ALA A 502 54.91 -0.07 67.98
CA ALA A 502 55.98 -1.00 68.33
C ALA A 502 55.86 -1.42 69.80
N ALA A 503 55.84 -2.74 70.06
CA ALA A 503 55.77 -3.33 71.41
C ALA A 503 54.65 -2.75 72.32
N GLY A 504 53.50 -2.35 71.74
CA GLY A 504 52.36 -1.78 72.48
C GLY A 504 52.46 -0.28 72.77
N ARG A 505 53.46 0.43 72.21
CA ARG A 505 53.61 1.89 72.26
C ARG A 505 53.60 2.49 70.85
N VAL A 506 53.24 3.78 70.76
CA VAL A 506 53.31 4.56 69.51
C VAL A 506 54.77 4.68 69.06
N SER A 507 55.08 4.29 67.83
CA SER A 507 56.42 4.34 67.22
C SER A 507 56.61 5.51 66.24
N SER A 508 55.58 5.85 65.46
CA SER A 508 55.50 7.10 64.69
C SER A 508 54.05 7.58 64.56
N THR A 509 53.89 8.88 64.36
CA THR A 509 52.62 9.53 63.98
C THR A 509 52.88 10.45 62.80
N ASP A 510 52.13 10.26 61.72
CA ASP A 510 52.36 10.94 60.43
C ASP A 510 51.04 11.36 59.79
N LEU A 511 51.03 12.49 59.07
CA LEU A 511 49.94 12.83 58.15
C LEU A 511 50.27 12.28 56.77
N VAL A 512 49.40 11.42 56.22
CA VAL A 512 49.53 10.82 54.90
C VAL A 512 48.56 11.49 53.95
N VAL A 513 49.07 12.40 53.12
CA VAL A 513 48.29 13.17 52.14
C VAL A 513 47.88 12.29 50.96
N GLY A 514 46.59 12.24 50.63
CA GLY A 514 45.99 11.50 49.52
C GLY A 514 46.20 9.98 49.51
N GLY A 515 46.63 9.40 50.64
CA GLY A 515 47.12 8.01 50.71
C GLY A 515 46.09 6.95 51.10
N ALA A 516 44.87 7.33 51.50
CA ALA A 516 43.81 6.40 51.88
C ALA A 516 42.54 6.69 51.06
N ARG A 517 42.30 5.90 50.00
CA ARG A 517 41.15 6.03 49.09
C ARG A 517 40.70 4.70 48.48
#